data_AF-A0A931B769-F1
#
_entry.id   AF-A0A931B769-F1
#
_cell.length_a   1.000
_cell.length_b   1.000
_cell.length_c   1.000
_cell.angle_alpha   90.00
_cell.angle_beta   90.00
_cell.angle_gamma   90.00
#
_symmetry.space_group_name_H-M   'P 1'
#
loop_
_entity.id
_entity.type
_entity.pdbx_description
1 polymer ?
#
loop_
_entity_poly.entity_id
_entity_poly.type
_entity_poly.pdbx_seq_one_letter_code
_entity_poly.pdbx_strand_id
1 'polypeptide(L)' 'MRGVELPTPPKPHPVVWTPARIKEWQATGKRAPVAVWTAAQTAHFLANIRGEPLYPAFHLAALRGLRRGEISGLR' A
#
# COMPACT_ATOMS: atom_id res chain seq x y z
N MET A 1 -14.61 -26.99 -23.05
CA MET A 1 -13.52 -26.00 -23.08
C MET A 1 -12.38 -26.56 -22.25
N ARG A 2 -11.19 -26.77 -22.83
CA ARG A 2 -9.98 -27.17 -22.07
C ARG A 2 -9.40 -25.91 -21.42
N GLY A 3 -9.28 -25.90 -20.09
CA GLY A 3 -8.64 -24.80 -19.37
C GLY A 3 -7.14 -24.81 -19.65
N VAL A 4 -6.59 -23.64 -19.99
CA VAL A 4 -5.13 -23.43 -20.04
C VAL A 4 -4.68 -23.17 -18.61
N GLU A 5 -3.86 -24.06 -18.07
CA GLU A 5 -3.28 -23.88 -16.73
C GLU A 5 -2.03 -22.99 -16.86
N LEU A 6 -2.06 -21.83 -16.22
CA LEU A 6 -0.92 -20.91 -16.20
C LEU A 6 -0.02 -21.24 -15.00
N PRO A 7 1.32 -21.17 -15.16
CA PRO A 7 2.23 -21.34 -14.04
C PRO A 7 1.96 -20.27 -12.98
N THR A 8 1.94 -20.69 -11.71
CA THR A 8 1.73 -19.77 -10.60
C THR A 8 2.91 -18.79 -10.50
N PRO A 9 2.68 -17.47 -10.56
CA PRO A 9 3.76 -16.51 -10.43
C PRO A 9 4.36 -16.58 -9.01
N PRO A 10 5.68 -16.35 -8.87
CA PRO A 10 6.31 -16.34 -7.56
C PRO A 10 5.72 -15.22 -6.69
N LYS A 11 5.54 -15.53 -5.39
CA LYS A 11 4.99 -14.56 -4.43
C LYS A 11 5.97 -13.39 -4.27
N PRO A 12 5.53 -12.14 -4.49
CA PRO A 12 6.42 -10.99 -4.35
C PRO A 12 6.82 -10.78 -2.89
N HIS A 13 8.11 -10.51 -2.67
CA HIS A 13 8.60 -10.08 -1.37
C HIS A 13 8.38 -8.57 -1.20
N PRO A 14 7.67 -8.13 -0.15
CA PRO A 14 7.47 -6.71 0.09
C PRO A 14 8.79 -6.04 0.47
N VAL A 15 9.04 -4.87 -0.11
CA VAL A 15 10.19 -4.02 0.26
C VAL A 15 9.71 -2.72 0.90
N VAL A 16 10.46 -2.18 1.85
CA VAL A 16 10.15 -0.87 2.44
C VAL A 16 10.47 0.25 1.46
N TRP A 17 9.59 1.22 1.33
CA TRP A 17 9.68 2.34 0.39
C TRP A 17 10.66 3.42 0.89
N THR A 18 11.96 3.13 0.85
CA THR A 18 13.00 4.05 1.33
C THR A 18 13.29 5.18 0.34
N PRO A 19 13.93 6.29 0.79
CA PRO A 19 14.36 7.37 -0.10
C PRO A 19 15.23 6.90 -1.28
N ALA A 20 16.15 5.95 -1.04
CA ALA A 20 16.98 5.38 -2.10
C ALA A 20 16.14 4.67 -3.17
N ARG A 21 15.13 3.90 -2.77
CA ARG A 21 14.22 3.20 -3.70
C ARG A 21 13.29 4.16 -4.43
N ILE A 22 12.87 5.25 -3.78
CA ILE A 22 12.15 6.35 -4.46
C ILE A 22 13.01 6.90 -5.60
N LYS A 23 14.27 7.23 -5.28
CA LYS A 23 15.20 7.82 -6.24
C LYS A 23 15.47 6.87 -7.41
N GLU A 24 15.69 5.58 -7.14
CA GLU A 24 15.87 4.56 -8.17
C GLU A 24 14.63 4.42 -9.06
N TRP A 25 13.44 4.39 -8.46
CA TRP A 25 12.18 4.33 -9.20
C TRP A 25 11.96 5.57 -10.07
N GLN A 26 12.21 6.77 -9.55
CA GLN A 26 12.08 8.01 -10.32
C GLN A 26 13.09 8.08 -11.48
N ALA A 27 14.31 7.56 -11.28
CA ALA A 27 15.34 7.56 -12.32
C ALA A 27 15.12 6.51 -13.40
N THR A 28 14.58 5.34 -13.05
CA THR A 28 14.55 4.16 -13.95
C THR A 28 13.15 3.72 -14.36
N GLY A 29 12.09 4.23 -13.71
CA GLY A 29 10.73 3.73 -13.81
C GLY A 29 10.51 2.35 -13.18
N LYS A 30 11.57 1.64 -12.77
CA LYS A 30 11.48 0.31 -12.19
C LYS A 30 11.09 0.39 -10.73
N ARG A 31 10.08 -0.38 -10.34
CA ARG A 31 9.60 -0.48 -8.95
C ARG A 31 9.44 -1.95 -8.56
N ALA A 32 9.73 -2.27 -7.31
CA ALA A 32 9.35 -3.56 -6.75
C ALA A 32 7.83 -3.80 -6.88
N PRO A 33 7.39 -5.05 -7.11
CA PRO A 33 5.96 -5.37 -7.25
C PRO A 33 5.13 -4.94 -6.05
N VAL A 34 5.70 -5.08 -4.84
CA VAL A 34 5.08 -4.65 -3.58
C VAL A 34 6.07 -3.79 -2.82
N ALA A 35 5.70 -2.53 -2.60
CA ALA A 35 6.51 -1.61 -1.82
C ALA A 35 5.64 -0.96 -0.72
N VAL A 36 6.11 -1.09 0.52
CA VAL A 36 5.37 -0.79 1.75
C VAL A 36 5.87 0.53 2.33
N TRP A 37 4.94 1.41 2.71
CA TRP A 37 5.29 2.69 3.33
C TRP A 37 5.97 2.51 4.70
N THR A 38 6.88 3.43 4.99
CA THR A 38 7.42 3.65 6.32
C THR A 38 6.39 4.33 7.22
N ALA A 39 6.56 4.24 8.54
CA ALA A 39 5.73 4.97 9.50
C ALA A 39 5.72 6.49 9.23
N ALA A 40 6.86 7.07 8.87
CA ALA A 40 6.97 8.50 8.54
C ALA A 40 6.16 8.89 7.29
N GLN A 41 6.20 8.06 6.24
CA GLN A 41 5.38 8.27 5.03
C GLN A 41 3.89 8.15 5.34
N THR A 42 3.49 7.14 6.12
CA THR A 42 2.10 6.97 6.56
C THR A 42 1.64 8.17 7.38
N ALA A 43 2.45 8.66 8.32
CA ALA A 43 2.14 9.85 9.11
C ALA A 43 1.99 11.11 8.23
N HIS A 44 2.89 11.30 7.26
CA HIS A 44 2.82 12.40 6.31
C HIS A 44 1.53 12.36 5.47
N PHE A 45 1.16 11.18 4.96
CA PHE A 45 -0.11 10.98 4.27
C PHE A 45 -1.31 11.35 5.15
N LEU A 46 -1.39 10.80 6.37
CA LEU A 46 -2.49 11.08 7.29
C LEU A 46 -2.59 12.56 7.68
N ALA A 47 -1.45 13.25 7.79
CA ALA A 47 -1.44 14.70 8.04
C ALA A 47 -2.07 15.47 6.87
N ASN A 48 -1.76 15.11 5.63
CA ASN A 48 -2.26 15.79 4.43
C ASN A 48 -3.76 15.58 4.20
N ILE A 49 -4.32 14.43 4.60
CA ILE A 49 -5.74 14.14 4.38
C ILE A 49 -6.63 14.45 5.59
N ARG A 50 -6.12 15.14 6.63
CA ARG A 50 -6.85 15.37 7.89
C ARG A 50 -8.23 16.01 7.72
N GLY A 51 -8.41 16.85 6.70
CA GLY A 51 -9.68 17.52 6.40
C GLY A 51 -10.64 16.70 5.53
N GLU A 52 -10.22 15.55 5.01
CA GLU A 52 -11.00 14.77 4.08
C GLU A 52 -12.01 13.86 4.81
N PRO A 53 -13.22 13.65 4.25
CA PRO A 53 -14.23 12.77 4.87
C PRO A 53 -13.74 11.34 5.16
N LEU A 54 -12.77 10.85 4.38
CA LEU A 54 -12.19 9.51 4.54
C LEU A 54 -11.05 9.43 5.55
N TYR A 55 -10.65 10.55 6.18
CA TYR A 55 -9.58 10.56 7.18
C TYR A 55 -9.75 9.48 8.27
N PRO A 56 -10.92 9.34 8.93
CA PRO A 56 -11.09 8.34 9.99
C PRO A 56 -10.87 6.91 9.49
N ALA A 57 -11.32 6.61 8.26
CA ALA A 57 -11.16 5.30 7.65
C ALA A 57 -9.68 4.95 7.42
N PHE A 58 -8.90 5.87 6.85
CA PHE A 58 -7.47 5.67 6.64
C PHE A 58 -6.69 5.62 7.95
N HIS A 59 -7.10 6.41 8.95
CA HIS A 59 -6.49 6.42 10.27
C HIS A 59 -6.64 5.06 10.98
N LEU A 60 -7.84 4.48 10.95
CA LEU A 60 -8.11 3.14 11.50
C LEU A 60 -7.38 2.04 10.72
N ALA A 61 -7.35 2.12 9.39
CA ALA A 61 -6.61 1.18 8.55
C ALA A 61 -5.13 1.11 8.94
N ALA A 62 -4.49 2.27 9.07
CA ALA A 62 -3.07 2.39 9.37
C ALA A 62 -2.71 1.89 10.78
N LEU A 63 -3.57 2.14 11.77
CA LEU A 63 -3.25 1.83 13.18
C LEU A 63 -3.79 0.49 13.67
N ARG A 64 -4.79 -0.07 13.00
CA ARG A 64 -5.48 -1.30 13.42
C ARG A 64 -5.40 -2.44 12.41
N GLY A 65 -4.84 -2.19 11.22
CA GLY A 65 -4.66 -3.21 10.19
C GLY A 65 -5.98 -3.69 9.58
N LEU A 66 -7.03 -2.87 9.64
CA LEU A 66 -8.33 -3.21 9.08
C LEU A 66 -8.24 -3.38 7.56
N ARG A 67 -8.83 -4.46 7.05
CA ARG A 67 -9.02 -4.69 5.62
C ARG A 67 -10.12 -3.78 5.10
N ARG A 68 -10.09 -3.49 3.80
CA ARG A 68 -11.08 -2.62 3.14
C ARG A 68 -12.52 -2.98 3.46
N GLY A 69 -12.86 -4.28 3.50
CA GLY A 69 -14.21 -4.75 3.82
C GLY A 69 -14.64 -4.48 5.26
N GLU A 70 -13.71 -4.51 6.21
CA GLU A 70 -13.98 -4.20 7.63
C GLU A 70 -14.22 -2.70 7.80
N ILE A 71 -13.42 -1.86 7.12
CA ILE A 71 -13.57 -0.41 7.11
C ILE A 71 -14.92 0.01 6.52
N SER A 72 -15.33 -0.60 5.40
CA SER A 72 -16.63 -0.31 4.76
C SER A 72 -17.83 -0.76 5.60
N GLY A 73 -17.62 -1.65 6.56
CA GLY A 73 -18.67 -2.14 7.47
C GLY A 73 -18.83 -1.30 8.75
N LEU A 74 -18.00 -0.28 8.96
CA LEU A 74 -18.10 0.62 10.10
C LEU A 74 -19.44 1.39 10.05
N ARG A 75 -20.13 1.44 11.18
CA ARG A 75 -21.40 2.15 11.37
C ARG A 75 -21.32 3.01 12.62
#